data_AF-A0A9D7CWW2-F1
#
_entry.id   AF-A0A9D7CWW2-F1
#
_cell.length_a   1.000
_cell.length_b   1.000
_cell.length_c   1.000
_cell.angle_alpha   90.00
_cell.angle_beta   90.00
_cell.angle_gamma   90.00
#
_symmetry.space_group_name_H-M   'P 1'
#
loop_
_entity.id
_entity.type
_entity.pdbx_description
1 polymer ?
#
loop_
_entity_poly.entity_id
_entity_poly.type
_entity_poly.pdbx_seq_one_letter_code
_entity_poly.pdbx_strand_id
1 'polypeptide(L)'
;MKQLSLGSFGAPTVGAATFGEDLRALANRVPLHVHLGTSSWAFPGWAGLVYDHKATPALLAQEGLAAYARHPLFRSVGIDRGFYAPLNAEEFARYAAAVPPHFRFLIKAPASITDRALRDRTGTPIGDNSGFLDADAAITAFIEPVREGLGDHAGPLLFQLSPMPNSLHVARIIAELDRFLARLPKGPLYAVEVRDASLATAELCTTLSEHGVRYAVGLHPRMPDAKHQLALAASQPPGPLVVRWNLTRLATAPQRYDEAKRTFAPFDAIQAPDDATVSALAEAIAEHAHAVFLIANNKAEGAAPLTLRRIADAAFGERVPAP
;
A
#
# COMPACT_ATOMS: atom_id res chain seq x y z
N MET A 1 -12.69 38.60 -22.99
CA MET A 1 -13.10 37.66 -21.93
C MET A 1 -13.78 36.47 -22.57
N LYS A 2 -13.08 35.35 -22.76
CA LYS A 2 -13.70 34.07 -23.15
C LYS A 2 -13.88 33.25 -21.90
N GLN A 3 -15.13 33.05 -21.52
CA GLN A 3 -15.57 32.21 -20.43
C GLN A 3 -15.25 30.75 -20.82
N LEU A 4 -14.23 30.18 -20.19
CA LEU A 4 -13.94 28.74 -20.29
C LEU A 4 -15.03 28.02 -19.51
N SER A 5 -15.92 27.35 -20.25
CA SER A 5 -16.89 26.40 -19.72
C SER A 5 -16.13 25.27 -19.02
N LEU A 6 -16.21 25.22 -17.70
CA LEU A 6 -15.91 24.00 -16.94
C LEU A 6 -16.83 22.90 -17.46
N GLY A 7 -16.25 21.92 -18.15
CA GLY A 7 -16.98 20.74 -18.59
C GLY A 7 -17.65 20.08 -17.40
N SER A 8 -18.97 19.93 -17.47
CA SER A 8 -19.73 19.06 -16.58
C SER A 8 -19.19 17.64 -16.74
N PHE A 9 -18.32 17.20 -15.83
CA PHE A 9 -18.00 15.78 -15.71
C PHE A 9 -19.30 15.07 -15.32
N GLY A 10 -19.82 14.22 -16.22
CA GLY A 10 -20.99 13.40 -15.93
C GLY A 10 -20.78 12.55 -14.68
N ALA A 11 -21.86 12.10 -14.05
CA ALA A 11 -21.78 11.18 -12.93
C ALA A 11 -20.93 9.95 -13.31
N PRO A 12 -20.08 9.42 -12.41
CA PRO A 12 -19.27 8.24 -12.71
C PRO A 12 -20.14 7.09 -13.20
N THR A 13 -19.73 6.41 -14.28
CA THR A 13 -20.50 5.30 -14.85
C THR A 13 -20.35 4.01 -14.05
N VAL A 14 -19.31 3.92 -13.21
CA VAL A 14 -19.05 2.80 -12.32
C VAL A 14 -19.67 3.06 -10.95
N GLY A 15 -20.64 2.23 -10.54
CA GLY A 15 -21.24 2.28 -9.22
C GLY A 15 -20.55 1.34 -8.22
N ALA A 16 -20.80 1.59 -6.94
CA ALA A 16 -20.39 0.67 -5.88
C ALA A 16 -21.36 -0.50 -5.78
N ALA A 17 -20.85 -1.69 -5.48
CA ALA A 17 -21.69 -2.87 -5.24
C ALA A 17 -22.68 -2.65 -4.08
N THR A 18 -23.74 -3.45 -4.06
CA THR A 18 -24.62 -3.52 -2.89
C THR A 18 -23.95 -4.36 -1.80
N PHE A 19 -23.69 -3.74 -0.65
CA PHE A 19 -23.07 -4.40 0.50
C PHE A 19 -24.12 -4.89 1.49
N GLY A 20 -23.99 -6.16 1.91
CA GLY A 20 -24.84 -6.80 2.93
C GLY A 20 -24.70 -6.17 4.32
N GLU A 21 -25.65 -6.49 5.20
CA GLU A 21 -25.69 -5.97 6.57
C GLU A 21 -24.50 -6.43 7.41
N ASP A 22 -24.02 -7.65 7.20
CA ASP A 22 -22.85 -8.25 7.85
C ASP A 22 -21.58 -7.40 7.63
N LEU A 23 -21.30 -7.03 6.39
CA LEU A 23 -20.14 -6.21 6.03
C LEU A 23 -20.25 -4.79 6.60
N ARG A 24 -21.44 -4.21 6.61
CA ARG A 24 -21.69 -2.88 7.20
C ARG A 24 -21.53 -2.91 8.72
N ALA A 25 -22.05 -3.95 9.38
CA ALA A 25 -21.89 -4.16 10.82
C ALA A 25 -20.43 -4.37 11.21
N LEU A 26 -19.66 -5.12 10.41
CA LEU A 26 -18.20 -5.21 10.58
C LEU A 26 -17.54 -3.83 10.43
N ALA A 27 -17.82 -3.10 9.36
CA ALA A 27 -17.23 -1.79 9.11
C ALA A 27 -17.48 -0.77 10.22
N ASN A 28 -18.65 -0.82 10.86
CA ASN A 28 -18.99 0.02 12.01
C ASN A 28 -18.16 -0.28 13.26
N ARG A 29 -17.60 -1.50 13.37
CA ARG A 29 -16.72 -1.90 14.47
C ARG A 29 -15.25 -1.59 14.21
N VAL A 30 -14.85 -1.48 12.93
CA VAL A 30 -13.48 -1.11 12.55
C VAL A 30 -13.22 0.37 12.91
N PRO A 31 -12.27 0.67 13.81
CA PRO A 31 -11.98 2.05 14.23
C PRO A 31 -11.62 2.96 13.05
N LEU A 32 -12.00 4.24 13.12
CA LEU A 32 -11.85 5.19 12.00
C LEU A 32 -10.40 5.39 11.55
N HIS A 33 -9.43 5.22 12.46
CA HIS A 33 -8.00 5.36 12.19
C HIS A 33 -7.35 4.07 11.64
N VAL A 34 -8.13 3.01 11.44
CA VAL A 34 -7.71 1.82 10.70
C VAL A 34 -8.06 2.01 9.22
N HIS A 35 -7.03 2.32 8.45
CA HIS A 35 -7.09 2.56 7.01
C HIS A 35 -6.79 1.28 6.24
N LEU A 36 -7.84 0.50 5.96
CA LEU A 36 -7.75 -0.67 5.09
C LEU A 36 -7.90 -0.23 3.63
N GLY A 37 -7.07 -0.82 2.76
CA GLY A 37 -7.06 -0.53 1.33
C GLY A 37 -6.37 -1.60 0.50
N THR A 38 -6.44 -1.44 -0.82
CA THR A 38 -5.88 -2.39 -1.79
C THR A 38 -4.75 -1.76 -2.59
N SER A 39 -3.87 -2.57 -3.19
CA SER A 39 -2.87 -2.08 -4.15
C SER A 39 -3.52 -1.80 -5.50
N SER A 40 -3.94 -0.55 -5.73
CA SER A 40 -4.82 -0.13 -6.83
C SER A 40 -6.29 -0.58 -6.68
N TRP A 41 -7.15 -0.08 -7.56
CA TRP A 41 -8.59 -0.36 -7.60
C TRP A 41 -9.07 -0.99 -8.92
N ALA A 42 -8.27 -0.97 -9.98
CA ALA A 42 -8.74 -1.24 -11.35
C ALA A 42 -8.84 -2.75 -11.73
N PHE A 43 -9.64 -3.53 -11.00
CA PHE A 43 -9.76 -4.99 -11.20
C PHE A 43 -11.19 -5.42 -11.58
N PRO A 44 -11.43 -5.94 -12.80
CA PRO A 44 -12.76 -6.40 -13.24
C PRO A 44 -13.36 -7.55 -12.43
N GLY A 45 -12.53 -8.40 -11.82
CA GLY A 45 -12.98 -9.49 -10.96
C GLY A 45 -13.70 -9.03 -9.70
N TRP A 46 -13.64 -7.74 -9.36
CA TRP A 46 -14.32 -7.19 -8.19
C TRP A 46 -15.77 -6.78 -8.46
N ALA A 47 -16.35 -7.12 -9.61
CA ALA A 47 -17.78 -6.99 -9.84
C ALA A 47 -18.56 -7.83 -8.80
N GLY A 48 -19.49 -7.20 -8.09
CA GLY A 48 -20.21 -7.79 -6.95
C GLY A 48 -19.47 -7.73 -5.61
N LEU A 49 -18.15 -7.49 -5.61
CA LEU A 49 -17.35 -7.31 -4.40
C LEU A 49 -17.15 -5.84 -4.04
N VAL A 50 -16.87 -5.02 -5.05
CA VAL A 50 -16.59 -3.59 -4.93
C VAL A 50 -17.43 -2.78 -5.91
N TYR A 51 -17.60 -3.29 -7.13
CA TYR A 51 -18.32 -2.61 -8.23
C TYR A 51 -19.67 -3.25 -8.49
N ASP A 52 -20.66 -2.46 -8.89
CA ASP A 52 -22.02 -2.93 -9.19
C ASP A 52 -22.12 -3.80 -10.45
N HIS A 53 -21.17 -3.68 -11.39
CA HIS A 53 -21.11 -4.49 -12.60
C HIS A 53 -19.67 -4.75 -13.05
N LYS A 54 -19.52 -5.63 -14.05
CA LYS A 54 -18.23 -5.86 -14.72
C LYS A 54 -17.89 -4.67 -15.60
N ALA A 55 -16.75 -4.05 -15.34
CA ALA A 55 -16.19 -2.97 -16.14
C ALA A 55 -14.78 -3.31 -16.62
N THR A 56 -14.31 -2.64 -17.67
CA THR A 56 -12.95 -2.85 -18.17
C THR A 56 -11.91 -2.27 -17.19
N PRO A 57 -10.66 -2.78 -17.15
CA PRO A 57 -9.63 -2.20 -16.31
C PRO A 57 -9.39 -0.70 -16.59
N ALA A 58 -9.50 -0.27 -17.86
CA ALA A 58 -9.34 1.12 -18.23
C ALA A 58 -10.45 2.01 -17.64
N LEU A 59 -11.71 1.57 -17.75
CA LEU A 59 -12.83 2.30 -17.17
C LEU A 59 -12.73 2.37 -15.64
N LEU A 60 -12.37 1.26 -14.99
CA LEU A 60 -12.17 1.23 -13.54
C LEU A 60 -11.01 2.13 -13.10
N ALA A 61 -9.90 2.17 -13.83
CA ALA A 61 -8.77 3.04 -13.52
C ALA A 61 -9.14 4.53 -13.59
N GLN A 62 -10.04 4.90 -14.51
CA GLN A 62 -10.47 6.27 -14.73
C GLN A 62 -11.60 6.70 -13.78
N GLU A 63 -12.61 5.86 -13.57
CA GLU A 63 -13.86 6.23 -12.90
C GLU A 63 -14.19 5.41 -11.64
N GLY A 64 -13.49 4.29 -11.43
CA GLY A 64 -13.81 3.34 -10.35
C GLY A 64 -13.43 3.81 -8.95
N LEU A 65 -12.59 4.83 -8.79
CA LEU A 65 -12.09 5.25 -7.47
C LEU A 65 -13.23 5.75 -6.55
N ALA A 66 -14.20 6.49 -7.11
CA ALA A 66 -15.35 6.97 -6.34
C ALA A 66 -16.22 5.80 -5.84
N ALA A 67 -16.46 4.79 -6.68
CA ALA A 67 -17.16 3.57 -6.26
C ALA A 67 -16.36 2.76 -5.23
N TYR A 68 -15.06 2.62 -5.44
CA TYR A 68 -14.13 1.95 -4.53
C TYR A 68 -14.18 2.55 -3.13
N ALA A 69 -14.15 3.88 -3.02
CA ALA A 69 -14.17 4.59 -1.74
C ALA A 69 -15.53 4.54 -1.02
N ARG A 70 -16.57 3.96 -1.63
CA ARG A 70 -17.86 3.68 -0.98
C ARG A 70 -17.93 2.28 -0.37
N HIS A 71 -16.92 1.43 -0.58
CA HIS A 71 -16.85 0.13 0.07
C HIS A 71 -16.73 0.30 1.59
N PRO A 72 -17.56 -0.36 2.43
CA PRO A 72 -17.66 -0.05 3.86
C PRO A 72 -16.35 -0.17 4.64
N LEU A 73 -15.48 -1.11 4.26
CA LEU A 73 -14.19 -1.31 4.91
C LEU A 73 -13.07 -0.40 4.37
N PHE A 74 -13.22 0.21 3.20
CA PHE A 74 -12.09 0.87 2.53
C PHE A 74 -12.01 2.33 2.92
N ARG A 75 -10.93 2.67 3.62
CA ARG A 75 -10.58 4.04 4.01
C ARG A 75 -9.21 4.45 3.46
N SER A 76 -8.63 3.61 2.61
CA SER A 76 -7.37 3.87 1.92
C SER A 76 -7.22 3.09 0.63
N VAL A 77 -6.24 3.49 -0.17
CA VAL A 77 -5.75 2.75 -1.34
C VAL A 77 -4.26 3.01 -1.54
N GLY A 78 -3.54 2.00 -2.02
CA GLY A 78 -2.15 2.10 -2.42
C GLY A 78 -2.01 2.57 -3.87
N ILE A 79 -1.21 3.61 -4.10
CA ILE A 79 -0.85 4.12 -5.43
C ILE A 79 0.56 3.65 -5.78
N ASP A 80 0.63 2.63 -6.64
CA ASP A 80 1.92 2.08 -7.12
C ASP A 80 2.27 2.52 -8.55
N ARG A 81 1.33 3.11 -9.31
CA ARG A 81 1.58 3.52 -10.71
C ARG A 81 2.69 4.58 -10.84
N GLY A 82 2.88 5.38 -9.80
CA GLY A 82 3.95 6.37 -9.66
C GLY A 82 5.37 5.77 -9.72
N PHE A 83 5.50 4.45 -9.55
CA PHE A 83 6.79 3.76 -9.54
C PHE A 83 7.55 3.88 -10.87
N TYR A 84 6.83 3.84 -12.01
CA TYR A 84 7.44 3.93 -13.34
C TYR A 84 7.40 5.34 -13.93
N ALA A 85 6.39 6.12 -13.58
CA ALA A 85 6.24 7.51 -13.99
C ALA A 85 5.61 8.30 -12.83
N PRO A 86 6.33 9.28 -12.23
CA PRO A 86 5.79 10.10 -11.16
C PRO A 86 4.48 10.79 -11.56
N LEU A 87 3.56 10.90 -10.62
CA LEU A 87 2.30 11.63 -10.81
C LEU A 87 2.49 13.08 -10.44
N ASN A 88 1.84 13.99 -11.18
CA ASN A 88 1.85 15.41 -10.84
C ASN A 88 0.73 15.77 -9.85
N ALA A 89 0.78 17.00 -9.31
CA ALA A 89 -0.18 17.51 -8.33
C ALA A 89 -1.63 17.51 -8.85
N GLU A 90 -1.87 17.80 -10.14
CA GLU A 90 -3.20 17.78 -10.74
C GLU A 90 -3.81 16.37 -10.74
N GLU A 91 -3.02 15.36 -11.05
CA GLU A 91 -3.48 13.97 -11.00
C GLU A 91 -3.85 13.54 -9.58
N PHE A 92 -3.05 13.95 -8.59
CA PHE A 92 -3.36 13.72 -7.19
C PHE A 92 -4.61 14.49 -6.74
N ALA A 93 -4.78 15.75 -7.15
CA ALA A 93 -5.97 16.54 -6.83
C ALA A 93 -7.25 15.88 -7.37
N ARG A 94 -7.20 15.29 -8.57
CA ARG A 94 -8.32 14.49 -9.10
C ARG A 94 -8.63 13.27 -8.24
N TYR A 95 -7.63 12.62 -7.65
CA TYR A 95 -7.86 11.51 -6.72
C TYR A 95 -8.44 11.97 -5.39
N ALA A 96 -7.93 13.05 -4.80
CA ALA A 96 -8.48 13.64 -3.59
C ALA A 96 -9.95 14.02 -3.76
N ALA A 97 -10.32 14.63 -4.89
CA ALA A 97 -11.69 15.03 -5.19
C ALA A 97 -12.66 13.84 -5.37
N ALA A 98 -12.15 12.63 -5.63
CA ALA A 98 -12.98 11.45 -5.89
C ALA A 98 -13.32 10.65 -4.62
N VAL A 99 -12.77 11.01 -3.45
CA VAL A 99 -12.88 10.22 -2.22
C VAL A 99 -13.40 11.03 -1.03
N PRO A 100 -13.99 10.39 0.00
CA PRO A 100 -14.45 11.08 1.21
C PRO A 100 -13.31 11.72 2.02
N PRO A 101 -13.57 12.75 2.84
CA PRO A 101 -12.54 13.47 3.63
C PRO A 101 -11.68 12.60 4.57
N HIS A 102 -12.21 11.48 5.04
CA HIS A 102 -11.50 10.55 5.93
C HIS A 102 -10.58 9.57 5.18
N PHE A 103 -10.68 9.52 3.86
CA PHE A 103 -9.92 8.60 3.02
C PHE A 103 -8.46 9.06 2.92
N ARG A 104 -7.52 8.11 2.96
CA ARG A 104 -6.08 8.40 2.88
C ARG A 104 -5.43 7.58 1.78
N PHE A 105 -4.45 8.14 1.09
CA PHE A 105 -3.67 7.39 0.09
C PHE A 105 -2.33 6.96 0.68
N LEU A 106 -1.93 5.72 0.47
CA LEU A 106 -0.54 5.30 0.61
C LEU A 106 0.12 5.44 -0.75
N ILE A 107 1.16 6.26 -0.88
CA ILE A 107 1.77 6.58 -2.17
C ILE A 107 3.18 6.03 -2.21
N LYS A 108 3.46 5.17 -3.20
CA LYS A 108 4.78 4.61 -3.41
C LYS A 108 5.66 5.57 -4.20
N ALA A 109 6.86 5.80 -3.68
CA ALA A 109 7.88 6.62 -4.33
C ALA A 109 8.33 6.00 -5.68
N PRO A 110 8.74 6.83 -6.66
CA PRO A 110 9.30 6.40 -7.94
C PRO A 110 10.54 5.51 -7.84
N ALA A 111 10.69 4.57 -8.78
CA ALA A 111 11.87 3.70 -8.86
C ALA A 111 13.18 4.48 -9.09
N SER A 112 13.08 5.63 -9.75
CA SER A 112 14.23 6.54 -9.94
C SER A 112 14.85 7.01 -8.63
N ILE A 113 14.10 6.95 -7.51
CA ILE A 113 14.57 7.32 -6.18
C ILE A 113 14.88 6.07 -5.34
N THR A 114 14.13 4.98 -5.50
CA THR A 114 14.19 3.84 -4.57
C THR A 114 14.79 2.55 -5.12
N ASP A 115 15.14 2.51 -6.41
CA ASP A 115 15.93 1.42 -6.99
C ASP A 115 17.36 1.88 -7.19
N ARG A 116 18.32 1.09 -6.72
CA ARG A 116 19.74 1.39 -6.91
C ARG A 116 20.20 1.09 -8.34
N ALA A 117 19.47 0.22 -9.04
CA ALA A 117 19.79 -0.14 -10.41
C ALA A 117 18.74 0.40 -11.37
N LEU A 118 19.20 0.88 -12.53
CA LEU A 118 18.35 0.97 -13.70
C LEU A 118 18.04 -0.46 -14.15
N ARG A 119 16.76 -0.74 -14.42
CA ARG A 119 16.30 -2.07 -14.81
C ARG A 119 15.57 -2.03 -16.14
N ASP A 120 15.75 -3.07 -16.93
CA ASP A 120 14.96 -3.27 -18.14
C ASP A 120 13.53 -3.73 -17.80
N ARG A 121 12.71 -3.95 -18.84
CA ARG A 121 11.32 -4.44 -18.71
C ARG A 121 11.19 -5.82 -18.05
N THR A 122 12.27 -6.58 -17.95
CA THR A 122 12.32 -7.91 -17.31
C THR A 122 12.71 -7.82 -15.83
N GLY A 123 13.09 -6.62 -15.36
CA GLY A 123 13.59 -6.37 -14.02
C GLY A 123 15.09 -6.63 -13.86
N THR A 124 15.80 -6.86 -14.97
CA THR A 124 17.24 -7.13 -14.96
C THR A 124 18.01 -5.81 -14.81
N PRO A 125 18.96 -5.70 -13.86
CA PRO A 125 19.84 -4.55 -13.76
C PRO A 125 20.64 -4.33 -15.06
N ILE A 126 20.58 -3.12 -15.61
CA ILE A 126 21.31 -2.71 -16.82
C ILE A 126 22.32 -1.59 -16.55
N GLY A 127 22.34 -1.05 -15.34
CA GLY A 127 23.29 -0.03 -14.90
C GLY A 127 22.96 0.50 -13.52
N ASP A 128 23.85 1.32 -12.97
CA ASP A 128 23.61 2.02 -11.71
C ASP A 128 22.63 3.19 -11.90
N ASN A 129 21.76 3.40 -10.93
CA ASN A 129 20.88 4.56 -10.88
C ASN A 129 21.51 5.65 -10.01
N SER A 130 21.96 6.74 -10.63
CA SER A 130 22.53 7.90 -9.92
C SER A 130 21.51 8.66 -9.08
N GLY A 131 20.20 8.52 -9.36
CA GLY A 131 19.12 9.14 -8.59
C GLY A 131 18.70 8.37 -7.34
N PHE A 132 19.33 7.22 -7.06
CA PHE A 132 19.02 6.43 -5.88
C PHE A 132 19.27 7.22 -4.59
N LEU A 133 18.22 7.36 -3.78
CA LEU A 133 18.21 8.16 -2.55
C LEU A 133 18.70 9.61 -2.76
N ASP A 134 18.37 10.20 -3.90
CA ASP A 134 18.51 11.64 -4.12
C ASP A 134 17.35 12.38 -3.44
N ALA A 135 17.69 13.16 -2.40
CA ALA A 135 16.71 13.90 -1.61
C ALA A 135 16.04 15.04 -2.39
N ASP A 136 16.78 15.74 -3.26
CA ASP A 136 16.22 16.86 -4.02
C ASP A 136 15.24 16.34 -5.08
N ALA A 137 15.58 15.22 -5.73
CA ALA A 137 14.68 14.52 -6.63
C ALA A 137 13.45 13.97 -5.89
N ALA A 138 13.61 13.40 -4.69
CA ALA A 138 12.49 12.94 -3.88
C ALA A 138 11.55 14.07 -3.46
N ILE A 139 12.09 15.24 -3.12
CA ILE A 139 11.30 16.41 -2.74
C ILE A 139 10.49 16.89 -3.94
N THR A 140 11.16 17.22 -5.04
CA THR A 140 10.56 17.88 -6.20
C THR A 140 9.68 16.98 -7.04
N ALA A 141 10.07 15.72 -7.25
CA ALA A 141 9.36 14.82 -8.16
C ALA A 141 8.32 13.93 -7.45
N PHE A 142 8.29 13.91 -6.11
CA PHE A 142 7.42 13.01 -5.36
C PHE A 142 6.72 13.69 -4.18
N ILE A 143 7.46 14.25 -3.22
CA ILE A 143 6.87 14.76 -1.97
C ILE A 143 6.03 16.01 -2.21
N GLU A 144 6.53 17.00 -2.94
CA GLU A 144 5.81 18.24 -3.25
C GLU A 144 4.53 17.98 -4.06
N PRO A 145 4.56 17.22 -5.18
CA PRO A 145 3.34 16.88 -5.91
C PRO A 145 2.28 16.18 -5.06
N VAL A 146 2.70 15.28 -4.16
CA VAL A 146 1.78 14.60 -3.23
C VAL A 146 1.16 15.60 -2.25
N ARG A 147 1.97 16.48 -1.65
CA ARG A 147 1.49 17.48 -0.68
C ARG A 147 0.53 18.47 -1.33
N GLU A 148 0.87 18.97 -2.51
CA GLU A 148 0.05 19.94 -3.25
C GLU A 148 -1.25 19.33 -3.75
N GLY A 149 -1.20 18.11 -4.29
CA GLY A 149 -2.36 17.48 -4.91
C GLY A 149 -3.29 16.76 -3.92
N LEU A 150 -2.74 16.01 -2.96
CA LEU A 150 -3.57 15.25 -2.01
C LEU A 150 -3.94 16.03 -0.75
N GLY A 151 -3.10 17.00 -0.32
CA GLY A 151 -3.31 17.72 0.94
C GLY A 151 -3.57 16.76 2.11
N ASP A 152 -4.69 16.96 2.79
CA ASP A 152 -5.10 16.16 3.95
C ASP A 152 -5.41 14.69 3.63
N HIS A 153 -5.57 14.32 2.35
CA HIS A 153 -5.74 12.94 1.94
C HIS A 153 -4.41 12.17 1.85
N ALA A 154 -3.26 12.84 1.99
CA ALA A 154 -1.96 12.16 2.02
C ALA A 154 -1.84 11.28 3.28
N GLY A 155 -1.66 9.98 3.07
CA GLY A 155 -1.27 9.02 4.11
C GLY A 155 0.25 8.77 4.06
N PRO A 156 0.71 7.51 4.23
CA PRO A 156 2.13 7.21 4.16
C PRO A 156 2.74 7.47 2.77
N LEU A 157 3.84 8.21 2.74
CA LEU A 157 4.74 8.32 1.60
C LEU A 157 5.80 7.23 1.73
N LEU A 158 5.66 6.20 0.90
CA LEU A 158 6.39 4.95 1.02
C LEU A 158 7.63 4.92 0.11
N PHE A 159 8.80 4.85 0.71
CA PHE A 159 10.06 4.53 0.04
C PHE A 159 10.29 3.02 0.09
N GLN A 160 9.81 2.30 -0.94
CA GLN A 160 10.11 0.88 -1.08
C GLN A 160 11.45 0.68 -1.78
N LEU A 161 12.47 0.26 -1.03
CA LEU A 161 13.77 -0.10 -1.57
C LEU A 161 13.68 -1.42 -2.34
N SER A 162 14.01 -1.40 -3.63
CA SER A 162 14.11 -2.60 -4.46
C SER A 162 15.20 -3.56 -3.94
N PRO A 163 15.15 -4.86 -4.31
CA PRO A 163 16.23 -5.79 -3.98
C PRO A 163 17.60 -5.26 -4.45
N MET A 164 18.55 -5.21 -3.52
CA MET A 164 19.89 -4.72 -3.78
C MET A 164 20.77 -5.82 -4.40
N PRO A 165 21.85 -5.46 -5.12
CA PRO A 165 22.90 -6.42 -5.48
C PRO A 165 23.52 -7.07 -4.22
N ASN A 166 23.72 -8.39 -4.26
CA ASN A 166 24.22 -9.17 -3.11
C ASN A 166 25.60 -8.74 -2.58
N SER A 167 26.36 -7.93 -3.33
CA SER A 167 27.70 -7.45 -2.96
C SER A 167 27.69 -6.25 -2.01
N LEU A 168 26.52 -5.68 -1.70
CA LEU A 168 26.42 -4.48 -0.87
C LEU A 168 26.28 -4.83 0.62
N HIS A 169 27.09 -4.16 1.43
CA HIS A 169 27.01 -4.27 2.89
C HIS A 169 25.81 -3.50 3.43
N VAL A 170 25.03 -4.14 4.30
CA VAL A 170 23.85 -3.58 4.98
C VAL A 170 24.12 -2.23 5.63
N ALA A 171 25.23 -2.11 6.38
CA ALA A 171 25.62 -0.86 7.05
C ALA A 171 25.79 0.32 6.07
N ARG A 172 26.28 0.06 4.85
CA ARG A 172 26.39 1.11 3.82
C ARG A 172 25.02 1.61 3.36
N ILE A 173 24.06 0.70 3.16
CA ILE A 173 22.70 1.06 2.75
C ILE A 173 22.01 1.87 3.85
N ILE A 174 22.14 1.44 5.11
CA ILE A 174 21.57 2.17 6.25
C ILE A 174 22.18 3.58 6.37
N ALA A 175 23.50 3.72 6.21
CA ALA A 175 24.16 5.03 6.25
C ALA A 175 23.82 5.95 5.04
N GLU A 176 23.50 5.39 3.88
CA GLU A 176 22.97 6.17 2.75
C GLU A 176 21.52 6.62 3.02
N LEU A 177 20.70 5.73 3.59
CA LEU A 177 19.33 6.04 3.96
C LEU A 177 19.24 7.09 5.07
N ASP A 178 20.09 7.01 6.09
CA ASP A 178 20.21 8.00 7.17
C ASP A 178 20.43 9.41 6.61
N ARG A 179 21.45 9.58 5.75
CA ARG A 179 21.75 10.86 5.08
C ARG A 179 20.62 11.36 4.19
N PHE A 180 19.92 10.46 3.52
CA PHE A 180 18.75 10.81 2.70
C PHE A 180 17.60 11.32 3.56
N LEU A 181 17.24 10.60 4.62
CA LEU A 181 16.13 10.93 5.51
C LEU A 181 16.38 12.23 6.28
N ALA A 182 17.63 12.51 6.66
CA ALA A 182 18.04 13.76 7.30
C ALA A 182 17.71 15.01 6.46
N ARG A 183 17.63 14.86 5.13
CA ARG A 183 17.37 15.96 4.19
C ARG A 183 15.89 16.13 3.83
N LEU A 184 15.03 15.18 4.19
CA LEU A 184 13.61 15.26 3.84
C LEU A 184 12.87 16.30 4.68
N PRO A 185 11.86 16.99 4.12
CA PRO A 185 11.07 17.97 4.86
C PRO A 185 10.25 17.29 5.96
N LYS A 186 10.11 17.97 7.11
CA LYS A 186 9.26 17.46 8.20
C LYS A 186 7.78 17.61 7.87
N GLY A 187 6.94 16.81 8.51
CA GLY A 187 5.47 16.87 8.40
C GLY A 187 4.84 15.63 7.79
N PRO A 188 5.25 15.15 6.60
CA PRO A 188 4.68 13.95 6.01
C PRO A 188 4.93 12.69 6.85
N LEU A 189 3.99 11.74 6.80
CA LEU A 189 4.20 10.40 7.33
C LEU A 189 5.05 9.60 6.34
N TYR A 190 6.35 9.49 6.61
CA TYR A 190 7.24 8.66 5.81
C TYR A 190 7.26 7.22 6.29
N ALA A 191 7.36 6.29 5.35
CA ALA A 191 7.59 4.90 5.64
C ALA A 191 8.63 4.29 4.69
N VAL A 192 9.48 3.40 5.20
CA VAL A 192 10.47 2.66 4.41
C VAL A 192 10.12 1.19 4.41
N GLU A 193 10.04 0.62 3.21
CA GLU A 193 9.78 -0.80 3.00
C GLU A 193 10.98 -1.44 2.31
N VAL A 194 11.54 -2.51 2.87
CA VAL A 194 12.68 -3.21 2.26
C VAL A 194 12.24 -4.49 1.54
N ARG A 195 12.97 -4.86 0.50
CA ARG A 195 12.76 -6.10 -0.29
C ARG A 195 13.91 -7.09 -0.17
N ASP A 196 14.82 -6.82 0.76
CA ASP A 196 15.93 -7.69 1.13
C ASP A 196 15.83 -8.02 2.62
N ALA A 197 15.79 -9.31 2.95
CA ALA A 197 15.65 -9.78 4.33
C ALA A 197 16.84 -9.36 5.20
N SER A 198 18.04 -9.18 4.62
CA SER A 198 19.22 -8.71 5.36
C SER A 198 19.08 -7.29 5.89
N LEU A 199 18.19 -6.48 5.31
CA LEU A 199 17.89 -5.11 5.77
C LEU A 199 16.79 -5.07 6.83
N ALA A 200 16.04 -6.17 7.05
CA ALA A 200 15.00 -6.24 8.07
C ALA A 200 15.63 -6.44 9.46
N THR A 201 16.23 -5.38 10.00
CA THR A 201 17.01 -5.41 11.24
C THR A 201 16.59 -4.33 12.24
N ALA A 202 16.97 -4.53 13.51
CA ALA A 202 16.78 -3.52 14.55
C ALA A 202 17.60 -2.23 14.29
N GLU A 203 18.77 -2.34 13.66
CA GLU A 203 19.60 -1.20 13.25
C GLU A 203 18.86 -0.30 12.25
N LEU A 204 18.21 -0.90 11.24
CA LEU A 204 17.36 -0.15 10.32
C LEU A 204 16.23 0.54 11.10
N CYS A 205 15.50 -0.18 11.96
CA CYS A 205 14.37 0.39 12.71
C CYS A 205 14.81 1.54 13.63
N THR A 206 16.00 1.45 14.23
CA THR A 206 16.60 2.52 15.05
C THR A 206 16.86 3.75 14.19
N THR A 207 17.57 3.58 13.07
CA THR A 207 17.87 4.66 12.11
C THR A 207 16.59 5.34 11.62
N LEU A 208 15.56 4.57 11.24
CA LEU A 208 14.27 5.14 10.81
C LEU A 208 13.61 5.95 11.94
N SER A 209 13.69 5.48 13.18
CA SER A 209 13.07 6.14 14.34
C SER A 209 13.70 7.49 14.65
N GLU A 210 15.02 7.64 14.48
CA GLU A 210 15.74 8.92 14.64
C GLU A 210 15.22 10.00 13.69
N HIS A 211 14.67 9.61 12.53
CA HIS A 211 14.07 10.52 11.56
C HIS A 211 12.55 10.63 11.65
N GLY A 212 11.90 9.91 12.58
CA GLY A 212 10.44 9.83 12.67
C GLY A 212 9.78 9.05 11.52
N VAL A 213 10.54 8.18 10.86
CA VAL A 213 10.11 7.38 9.70
C VAL A 213 9.66 6.00 10.18
N ARG A 214 8.58 5.46 9.61
CA ARG A 214 8.05 4.14 9.97
C ARG A 214 8.72 3.02 9.17
N TYR A 215 9.03 1.91 9.81
CA TYR A 215 9.28 0.64 9.15
C TYR A 215 7.95 0.12 8.60
N ALA A 216 7.86 -0.07 7.28
CA ALA A 216 6.70 -0.66 6.64
C ALA A 216 6.88 -2.18 6.53
N VAL A 217 5.95 -2.92 7.14
CA VAL A 217 5.89 -4.38 7.06
C VAL A 217 5.52 -4.79 5.63
N GLY A 218 6.49 -5.35 4.91
CA GLY A 218 6.34 -5.75 3.51
C GLY A 218 6.24 -7.26 3.36
N LEU A 219 5.03 -7.80 3.37
CA LEU A 219 4.84 -9.26 3.27
C LEU A 219 5.07 -9.74 1.84
N HIS A 220 6.08 -10.59 1.70
CA HIS A 220 6.56 -11.14 0.45
C HIS A 220 7.37 -12.42 0.74
N PRO A 221 7.39 -13.45 -0.14
CA PRO A 221 8.12 -14.71 0.09
C PRO A 221 9.61 -14.58 0.42
N ARG A 222 10.25 -13.51 -0.08
CA ARG A 222 11.68 -13.22 0.15
C ARG A 222 11.99 -12.51 1.46
N MET A 223 10.98 -12.03 2.17
CA MET A 223 11.15 -11.31 3.44
C MET A 223 10.93 -12.27 4.63
N PRO A 224 11.28 -11.89 5.87
CA PRO A 224 10.80 -12.61 7.05
C PRO A 224 9.26 -12.66 7.09
N ASP A 225 8.71 -13.58 7.88
CA ASP A 225 7.26 -13.71 8.03
C ASP A 225 6.61 -12.48 8.71
N ALA A 226 5.28 -12.47 8.77
CA ALA A 226 4.53 -11.37 9.34
C ALA A 226 4.90 -11.12 10.80
N LYS A 227 5.00 -12.16 11.63
CA LYS A 227 5.30 -12.03 13.06
C LYS A 227 6.67 -11.38 13.30
N HIS A 228 7.69 -11.82 12.58
CA HIS A 228 9.02 -11.24 12.66
C HIS A 228 9.00 -9.76 12.27
N GLN A 229 8.43 -9.43 11.11
CA GLN A 229 8.41 -8.03 10.64
C GLN A 229 7.56 -7.12 11.53
N LEU A 230 6.47 -7.63 12.10
CA LEU A 230 5.65 -6.89 13.08
C LEU A 230 6.42 -6.61 14.37
N ALA A 231 7.22 -7.57 14.86
CA ALA A 231 8.09 -7.34 16.02
C ALA A 231 9.15 -6.25 15.76
N LEU A 232 9.71 -6.20 14.54
CA LEU A 232 10.59 -5.09 14.12
C LEU A 232 9.85 -3.75 14.13
N ALA A 233 8.63 -3.70 13.56
CA ALA A 233 7.82 -2.49 13.58
C ALA A 233 7.48 -2.02 15.01
N ALA A 234 7.19 -2.97 15.91
CA ALA A 234 6.91 -2.71 17.32
C ALA A 234 8.13 -2.27 18.13
N SER A 235 9.36 -2.49 17.63
CA SER A 235 10.58 -1.98 18.26
C SER A 235 10.76 -0.46 18.12
N GLN A 236 10.04 0.16 17.18
CA GLN A 236 10.04 1.62 17.04
C GLN A 236 9.18 2.27 18.13
N PRO A 237 9.41 3.57 18.45
CA PRO A 237 8.51 4.33 19.31
C PRO A 237 7.05 4.27 18.85
N PRO A 238 6.06 4.48 19.75
CA PRO A 238 4.65 4.47 19.39
C PRO A 238 4.34 5.37 18.20
N GLY A 239 3.52 4.87 17.28
CA GLY A 239 3.15 5.58 16.05
C GLY A 239 2.42 4.69 15.06
N PRO A 240 2.11 5.20 13.86
CA PRO A 240 1.33 4.45 12.87
C PRO A 240 1.98 3.13 12.45
N LEU A 241 1.18 2.07 12.43
CA LEU A 241 1.55 0.80 11.80
C LEU A 241 1.30 0.89 10.28
N VAL A 242 2.32 0.59 9.48
CA VAL A 242 2.21 0.55 8.01
C VAL A 242 2.49 -0.86 7.52
N VAL A 243 1.52 -1.47 6.84
CA VAL A 243 1.59 -2.84 6.34
C VAL A 243 1.23 -2.88 4.86
N ARG A 244 1.99 -3.65 4.10
CA ARG A 244 1.67 -4.02 2.72
C ARG A 244 1.79 -5.52 2.52
N TRP A 245 0.67 -6.17 2.20
CA TRP A 245 0.69 -7.57 1.81
C TRP A 245 0.81 -7.68 0.29
N ASN A 246 2.04 -7.86 -0.19
CA ASN A 246 2.36 -7.75 -1.61
C ASN A 246 2.18 -9.07 -2.37
N LEU A 247 2.57 -10.19 -1.76
CA LEU A 247 2.57 -11.50 -2.39
C LEU A 247 2.47 -12.61 -1.34
N THR A 248 1.66 -13.62 -1.65
CA THR A 248 1.50 -14.84 -0.83
C THR A 248 2.80 -15.63 -0.72
N ARG A 249 3.03 -16.26 0.43
CA ARG A 249 4.06 -17.29 0.60
C ARG A 249 3.39 -18.66 0.42
N LEU A 250 3.55 -19.27 -0.75
CA LEU A 250 3.08 -20.65 -0.93
C LEU A 250 4.07 -21.64 -0.31
N ALA A 251 3.52 -22.68 0.33
CA ALA A 251 4.29 -23.78 0.90
C ALA A 251 4.99 -24.63 -0.16
N THR A 252 4.49 -24.65 -1.41
CA THR A 252 4.94 -25.56 -2.47
C THR A 252 6.06 -24.99 -3.34
N ALA A 253 6.14 -23.67 -3.51
CA ALA A 253 7.26 -22.97 -4.17
C ALA A 253 7.14 -21.44 -4.00
N PRO A 254 8.25 -20.68 -3.97
CA PRO A 254 8.18 -19.23 -4.05
C PRO A 254 7.65 -18.80 -5.43
N GLN A 255 6.38 -18.38 -5.49
CA GLN A 255 5.79 -17.86 -6.72
C GLN A 255 6.40 -16.52 -7.10
N ARG A 256 6.59 -16.30 -8.41
CA ARG A 256 6.89 -14.99 -8.96
C ARG A 256 5.60 -14.20 -9.17
N TYR A 257 5.70 -12.87 -9.14
CA TYR A 257 4.54 -11.98 -9.27
C TYR A 257 3.68 -12.25 -10.51
N ASP A 258 4.29 -12.53 -11.67
CA ASP A 258 3.60 -12.81 -12.94
C ASP A 258 2.94 -14.19 -12.97
N GLU A 259 3.44 -15.13 -12.18
CA GLU A 259 2.81 -16.43 -12.00
C GLU A 259 1.55 -16.28 -11.15
N ALA A 260 1.68 -15.66 -9.96
CA ALA A 260 0.55 -15.37 -9.08
C ALA A 260 -0.53 -14.53 -9.78
N LYS A 261 -0.14 -13.58 -10.66
CA LYS A 261 -1.10 -12.80 -11.47
C LYS A 261 -1.94 -13.68 -12.39
N ARG A 262 -1.35 -14.71 -12.98
CA ARG A 262 -2.04 -15.64 -13.88
C ARG A 262 -2.87 -16.65 -13.10
N THR A 263 -2.29 -17.22 -12.03
CA THR A 263 -2.95 -18.23 -11.19
C THR A 263 -4.19 -17.68 -10.51
N PHE A 264 -4.10 -16.48 -9.93
CA PHE A 264 -5.21 -15.92 -9.14
C PHE A 264 -6.19 -15.07 -9.94
N ALA A 265 -5.99 -14.91 -11.25
CA ALA A 265 -7.01 -14.29 -12.09
C ALA A 265 -8.34 -15.07 -11.98
N PRO A 266 -9.49 -14.40 -11.97
CA PRO A 266 -9.71 -12.97 -12.21
C PRO A 266 -9.62 -12.09 -10.95
N PHE A 267 -9.16 -12.62 -9.82
CA PHE A 267 -9.07 -11.99 -8.50
C PHE A 267 -10.41 -11.74 -7.80
N ASP A 268 -11.32 -12.71 -7.86
CA ASP A 268 -12.67 -12.67 -7.32
C ASP A 268 -12.92 -13.63 -6.13
N ALA A 269 -11.94 -14.49 -5.80
CA ALA A 269 -12.03 -15.47 -4.73
C ALA A 269 -10.70 -15.61 -3.96
N ILE A 270 -10.81 -16.08 -2.72
CA ILE A 270 -9.65 -16.58 -1.97
C ILE A 270 -9.23 -17.93 -2.58
N GLN A 271 -7.96 -18.03 -2.98
CA GLN A 271 -7.38 -19.20 -3.63
C GLN A 271 -6.17 -19.76 -2.86
N ALA A 272 -5.48 -18.92 -2.08
CA ALA A 272 -4.34 -19.31 -1.27
C ALA A 272 -4.48 -18.70 0.14
N PRO A 273 -5.36 -19.25 0.98
CA PRO A 273 -5.57 -18.73 2.34
C PRO A 273 -4.31 -18.87 3.19
N ASP A 274 -3.97 -17.83 3.95
CA ASP A 274 -2.87 -17.83 4.91
C ASP A 274 -3.39 -17.34 6.27
N ASP A 275 -4.02 -18.24 7.01
CA ASP A 275 -4.65 -17.94 8.31
C ASP A 275 -3.64 -17.46 9.36
N ALA A 276 -2.38 -17.90 9.27
CA ALA A 276 -1.33 -17.49 10.18
C ALA A 276 -0.97 -16.02 9.98
N THR A 277 -0.82 -15.58 8.72
CA THR A 277 -0.62 -14.17 8.39
C THR A 277 -1.85 -13.33 8.72
N VAL A 278 -3.06 -13.81 8.39
CA VAL A 278 -4.32 -13.11 8.75
C VAL A 278 -4.42 -12.89 10.25
N SER A 279 -4.16 -13.92 11.06
CA SER A 279 -4.21 -13.82 12.53
C SER A 279 -3.18 -12.85 13.09
N ALA A 280 -1.93 -12.93 12.61
CA ALA A 280 -0.86 -12.02 13.04
C ALA A 280 -1.17 -10.55 12.68
N LEU A 281 -1.72 -10.30 11.49
CA LEU A 281 -2.15 -8.97 11.11
C LEU A 281 -3.36 -8.50 11.93
N ALA A 282 -4.33 -9.37 12.18
CA ALA A 282 -5.52 -9.04 12.96
C ALA A 282 -5.18 -8.63 14.39
N GLU A 283 -4.30 -9.37 15.06
CA GLU A 283 -3.76 -9.02 16.39
C GLU A 283 -3.09 -7.64 16.34
N ALA A 284 -2.16 -7.43 15.42
CA ALA A 284 -1.40 -6.19 15.32
C ALA A 284 -2.27 -4.95 15.01
N ILE A 285 -3.27 -5.07 14.13
CA ILE A 285 -4.14 -3.92 13.82
C ILE A 285 -5.12 -3.61 14.95
N ALA A 286 -5.50 -4.61 15.76
CA ALA A 286 -6.32 -4.39 16.95
C ALA A 286 -5.50 -3.66 18.04
N GLU A 287 -4.24 -4.05 18.24
CA GLU A 287 -3.31 -3.38 19.17
C GLU A 287 -2.97 -1.94 18.73
N HIS A 288 -2.85 -1.70 17.43
CA HIS A 288 -2.50 -0.39 16.86
C HIS A 288 -3.70 0.41 16.34
N ALA A 289 -4.92 0.08 16.77
CA ALA A 289 -6.18 0.64 16.26
C ALA A 289 -6.28 2.19 16.21
N HIS A 290 -5.40 2.90 16.90
CA HIS A 290 -5.28 4.36 16.88
C HIS A 290 -4.63 4.93 15.62
N ALA A 291 -3.86 4.15 14.85
CA ALA A 291 -3.28 4.55 13.57
C ALA A 291 -2.72 3.35 12.78
N VAL A 292 -3.47 2.86 11.78
CA VAL A 292 -3.05 1.74 10.92
C VAL A 292 -3.26 2.07 9.46
N PHE A 293 -2.29 1.72 8.62
CA PHE A 293 -2.42 1.65 7.17
C PHE A 293 -2.10 0.23 6.70
N LEU A 294 -3.10 -0.51 6.20
CA LEU A 294 -2.91 -1.87 5.70
C LEU A 294 -3.39 -1.96 4.26
N ILE A 295 -2.44 -2.20 3.36
CA ILE A 295 -2.69 -2.34 1.92
C ILE A 295 -2.49 -3.78 1.48
N ALA A 296 -3.54 -4.44 0.98
CA ALA A 296 -3.45 -5.79 0.43
C ALA A 296 -3.40 -5.79 -1.11
N ASN A 297 -2.53 -6.61 -1.70
CA ASN A 297 -2.54 -6.92 -3.12
C ASN A 297 -3.41 -8.15 -3.38
N ASN A 298 -4.02 -8.28 -4.56
CA ASN A 298 -4.76 -9.50 -4.91
C ASN A 298 -3.90 -10.76 -4.81
N LYS A 299 -2.58 -10.62 -4.99
CA LYS A 299 -1.64 -11.74 -4.91
C LYS A 299 -1.33 -12.19 -3.49
N ALA A 300 -1.91 -11.56 -2.47
CA ALA A 300 -1.83 -11.99 -1.08
C ALA A 300 -2.55 -13.33 -0.88
N GLU A 301 -3.77 -13.47 -1.38
CA GLU A 301 -4.57 -14.71 -1.21
C GLU A 301 -5.51 -15.00 -2.38
N GLY A 302 -5.58 -14.14 -3.39
CA GLY A 302 -6.45 -14.29 -4.55
C GLY A 302 -7.33 -13.06 -4.81
N ALA A 303 -7.90 -12.46 -3.77
CA ALA A 303 -8.78 -11.30 -3.89
C ALA A 303 -8.60 -10.35 -2.70
N ALA A 304 -7.99 -9.18 -2.93
CA ALA A 304 -7.65 -8.23 -1.87
C ALA A 304 -8.87 -7.75 -1.05
N PRO A 305 -10.06 -7.47 -1.65
CA PRO A 305 -11.24 -7.14 -0.86
C PRO A 305 -11.63 -8.23 0.15
N LEU A 306 -11.53 -9.49 -0.25
CA LEU A 306 -11.84 -10.63 0.61
C LEU A 306 -10.76 -10.85 1.68
N THR A 307 -9.49 -10.69 1.33
CA THR A 307 -8.37 -10.73 2.29
C THR A 307 -8.53 -9.67 3.38
N LEU A 308 -8.85 -8.42 3.00
CA LEU A 308 -9.09 -7.33 3.95
C LEU A 308 -10.30 -7.59 4.85
N ARG A 309 -11.37 -8.16 4.29
CA ARG A 309 -12.52 -8.60 5.08
C ARG A 309 -12.12 -9.66 6.10
N ARG A 310 -11.37 -10.69 5.71
CA ARG A 310 -10.90 -11.75 6.63
C ARG A 310 -10.07 -11.19 7.79
N ILE A 311 -9.16 -10.24 7.48
CA ILE A 311 -8.36 -9.57 8.51
C ILE A 311 -9.25 -8.73 9.45
N ALA A 312 -10.18 -7.96 8.90
CA ALA A 312 -11.11 -7.15 9.69
C ALA A 312 -12.03 -8.01 10.56
N ASP A 313 -12.57 -9.12 10.04
CA ASP A 313 -13.38 -10.09 10.77
C ASP A 313 -12.58 -10.72 11.90
N ALA A 314 -11.33 -11.13 11.67
CA ALA A 314 -10.47 -11.69 12.71
C ALA A 314 -10.12 -10.67 13.82
N ALA A 315 -9.97 -9.39 13.48
CA ALA A 315 -9.60 -8.34 14.43
C ALA A 315 -10.79 -7.76 15.21
N PHE A 316 -11.93 -7.55 14.53
CA PHE A 316 -13.07 -6.75 15.01
C PHE A 316 -14.42 -7.45 14.85
N GLY A 317 -14.43 -8.70 14.38
CA GLY A 317 -15.61 -9.54 14.27
C GLY A 317 -16.24 -9.88 15.61
N GLU A 318 -17.42 -10.51 15.57
CA GLU A 318 -18.10 -10.92 16.79
C GLU A 318 -17.37 -12.16 17.29
N ARG A 319 -16.79 -12.07 18.50
CA ARG A 319 -16.27 -13.25 19.16
C ARG A 319 -17.48 -14.04 19.65
N VAL A 320 -17.79 -15.15 18.99
CA VAL A 320 -18.66 -16.16 19.61
C VAL A 320 -17.91 -16.62 20.87
N PRO A 321 -18.48 -16.46 22.08
CA PRO A 321 -17.84 -17.00 23.27
C PRO A 321 -17.62 -18.49 23.05
N ALA A 322 -16.40 -18.98 23.33
CA ALA A 322 -16.15 -20.41 23.31
C ALA A 322 -17.15 -21.10 24.28
N PRO A 323 -17.74 -22.24 23.88
CA PRO A 323 -18.68 -22.97 24.72
C PRO A 323 -18.05 -23.43 26.04
#